data_AF-A0A3L6QZG8-F1
#
_entry.id   AF-A0A3L6QZG8-F1
#
_cell.length_a   1.000
_cell.length_b   1.000
_cell.length_c   1.000
_cell.angle_alpha   90.00
_cell.angle_beta   90.00
_cell.angle_gamma   90.00
#
_symmetry.space_group_name_H-M   'P 1'
#
loop_
_entity.id
_entity.type
_entity.pdbx_description
1 polymer ?
#
loop_
_entity_poly.entity_id
_entity_poly.type
_entity_poly.pdbx_seq_one_letter_code
_entity_poly.pdbx_strand_id
1 'polypeptide(L)'
;MNFHKIEIGETIFTDHPIIVKTLMPSLKTLAIEVSYTYEGYIDWIIQLLNLFPCLEALYIRVYRGHEWQHEMAKFLHGRSRVLKAMEFHRMRESDGGAKDHTITKPPSVEWVRKQQELLCLDSRASKDARFLFFRGQLPCNHWNICHHEWYTRKYYDEIYEV
;
A
#
# COMPACT_ATOMS: atom_id res chain seq x y z
N MET A 1 -2.39 -18.57 3.01
CA MET A 1 -0.99 -18.69 2.55
C MET A 1 -0.12 -18.41 3.76
N ASN A 2 0.59 -19.42 4.29
CA ASN A 2 1.53 -19.24 5.40
C ASN A 2 2.93 -19.11 4.80
N PHE A 3 3.43 -17.89 4.71
CA PHE A 3 4.80 -17.64 4.26
C PHE A 3 5.72 -17.69 5.47
N HIS A 4 6.19 -18.89 5.84
CA HIS A 4 7.19 -19.06 6.91
C HIS A 4 8.59 -18.58 6.52
N LYS A 5 8.79 -18.29 5.22
CA LYS A 5 10.06 -17.82 4.68
C LYS A 5 9.85 -16.99 3.40
N ILE A 6 10.43 -15.80 3.35
CA ILE A 6 10.65 -15.04 2.11
C ILE A 6 12.16 -14.81 1.99
N GLU A 7 12.71 -14.86 0.78
CA GLU A 7 14.12 -14.56 0.53
C GLU A 7 14.21 -13.49 -0.55
N ILE A 8 14.94 -12.40 -0.28
CA ILE A 8 15.21 -11.35 -1.25
C ILE A 8 16.69 -11.01 -1.17
N GLY A 9 17.45 -11.36 -2.21
CA GLY A 9 18.90 -11.31 -2.16
C GLY A 9 19.44 -12.25 -1.08
N GLU A 10 20.29 -11.75 -0.19
CA GLU A 10 20.80 -12.49 0.96
C GLU A 10 19.95 -12.29 2.24
N THR A 11 18.88 -11.50 2.15
CA THR A 11 17.98 -11.24 3.28
C THR A 11 16.90 -12.31 3.35
N ILE A 12 16.77 -12.92 4.52
CA ILE A 12 15.79 -13.97 4.81
C ILE A 12 14.79 -13.43 5.82
N PHE A 13 13.52 -13.45 5.46
CA PHE A 13 12.40 -13.15 6.32
C PHE A 13 11.85 -14.47 6.85
N THR A 14 11.71 -14.58 8.17
CA THR A 14 11.08 -15.74 8.82
C THR A 14 10.06 -15.22 9.84
N ASP A 15 9.39 -16.14 10.53
CA ASP A 15 8.47 -15.81 11.64
C ASP A 15 9.21 -15.22 12.88
N HIS A 16 10.54 -15.09 12.81
CA HIS A 16 11.46 -14.66 13.88
C HIS A 16 12.15 -13.35 13.43
N PRO A 17 12.97 -12.69 14.28
CA PRO A 17 13.57 -11.39 13.93
C PRO A 17 14.25 -11.44 12.56
N ILE A 18 13.88 -10.51 11.67
CA ILE A 18 14.45 -10.46 10.32
C ILE A 18 15.93 -10.11 10.44
N ILE A 19 16.79 -10.98 9.91
CA ILE A 19 18.23 -10.73 9.82
C ILE A 19 18.49 -10.06 8.48
N VAL A 20 18.54 -8.74 8.49
CA VAL A 20 18.93 -7.93 7.33
C VAL A 20 20.43 -8.04 7.11
N LYS A 21 20.86 -8.69 6.03
CA LYS A 21 22.28 -8.77 5.64
C LYS A 21 22.66 -7.78 4.56
N THR A 22 21.70 -7.40 3.72
CA THR A 22 21.95 -6.55 2.55
C THR A 22 20.81 -5.55 2.39
N LEU A 23 21.16 -4.26 2.29
CA LEU A 23 20.23 -3.22 1.86
C LEU A 23 20.03 -3.30 0.35
N MET A 24 18.84 -2.94 -0.12
CA MET A 24 18.46 -2.93 -1.53
C MET A 24 18.10 -1.51 -1.98
N PRO A 25 19.10 -0.64 -2.20
CA PRO A 25 18.87 0.74 -2.63
C PRO A 25 18.33 0.86 -4.06
N SER A 26 18.36 -0.22 -4.85
CA SER A 26 17.82 -0.23 -6.21
C SER A 26 16.30 -0.31 -6.26
N LEU A 27 15.64 -0.78 -5.18
CA LEU A 27 14.19 -0.89 -5.17
C LEU A 27 13.55 0.47 -4.87
N LYS A 28 12.87 1.01 -5.88
CA LYS A 28 12.19 2.32 -5.82
C LYS A 28 10.68 2.21 -5.63
N THR A 29 10.11 1.10 -6.05
CA THR A 29 8.67 0.87 -6.06
C THR A 29 8.37 -0.46 -5.41
N LEU A 30 7.47 -0.45 -4.43
CA LEU A 30 7.01 -1.66 -3.75
C LEU A 30 5.48 -1.67 -3.71
N ALA A 31 4.88 -2.79 -4.08
CA ALA A 31 3.47 -3.04 -3.87
C ALA A 31 3.30 -4.14 -2.81
N ILE A 32 2.48 -3.88 -1.80
CA ILE A 32 2.17 -4.82 -0.73
C ILE A 32 0.68 -5.09 -0.66
N GLU A 33 0.36 -6.36 -0.45
CA GLU A 33 -0.96 -6.81 -0.01
C GLU A 33 -0.81 -7.36 1.39
N VAL A 34 -1.55 -6.77 2.32
CA VAL A 34 -1.47 -7.13 3.74
C VAL A 34 -2.85 -7.58 4.16
N SER A 35 -2.92 -8.75 4.81
CA SER A 35 -4.18 -9.23 5.35
C SER A 35 -4.66 -8.28 6.44
N TYR A 36 -5.90 -7.78 6.31
CA TYR A 36 -6.52 -6.86 7.26
C TYR A 36 -6.95 -7.53 8.57
N THR A 37 -6.80 -8.85 8.67
CA THR A 37 -7.29 -9.66 9.81
C THR A 37 -6.26 -9.84 10.93
N TYR A 38 -5.03 -9.37 10.79
CA TYR A 38 -3.96 -9.60 11.76
C TYR A 38 -3.07 -8.35 11.93
N GLU A 39 -3.03 -7.79 13.13
CA GLU A 39 -2.22 -6.61 13.48
C GLU A 39 -0.71 -6.92 13.58
N GLY A 40 -0.34 -8.20 13.70
CA GLY A 40 1.05 -8.64 13.86
C GLY A 40 1.99 -8.39 12.66
N TYR A 41 1.48 -7.85 11.55
CA TYR A 41 2.30 -7.59 10.35
C TYR A 41 2.98 -6.23 10.35
N ILE A 42 2.63 -5.30 11.24
CA ILE A 42 3.22 -3.95 11.23
C ILE A 42 4.74 -4.03 11.41
N ASP A 43 5.21 -4.74 12.43
CA ASP A 43 6.65 -4.87 12.70
C ASP A 43 7.38 -5.53 11.53
N TRP A 44 6.74 -6.53 10.91
CA TRP A 44 7.29 -7.22 9.74
C TRP A 44 7.40 -6.27 8.54
N ILE A 45 6.36 -5.47 8.29
CA ILE A 45 6.35 -4.49 7.20
C ILE A 45 7.36 -3.37 7.46
N ILE A 46 7.46 -2.86 8.69
CA ILE A 46 8.46 -1.85 9.08
C ILE A 46 9.87 -2.39 8.84
N GLN A 47 10.13 -3.64 9.23
CA GLN A 47 11.43 -4.30 9.00
C GLN A 47 11.69 -4.51 7.50
N LEU A 48 10.69 -4.93 6.71
CA LEU A 48 10.78 -5.03 5.26
C LEU A 48 11.16 -3.68 4.63
N LEU A 49 10.53 -2.60 5.07
CA LEU A 49 10.75 -1.27 4.51
C LEU A 49 12.11 -0.68 4.88
N ASN A 50 12.75 -1.15 5.96
CA ASN A 50 14.14 -0.81 6.27
C ASN A 50 15.15 -1.36 5.25
N LEU A 51 14.77 -2.35 4.44
CA LEU A 51 15.63 -2.88 3.38
C LEU A 51 15.73 -1.96 2.17
N PHE A 52 14.77 -1.05 2.00
CA PHE A 52 14.61 -0.24 0.80
C PHE A 52 14.85 1.23 1.13
N PRO A 53 16.11 1.63 1.41
CA PRO A 53 16.43 2.99 1.83
C PRO A 53 16.08 4.05 0.78
N CYS A 54 15.90 3.64 -0.48
CA CYS A 54 15.59 4.50 -1.61
C CYS A 54 14.14 4.31 -2.13
N LEU A 55 13.22 3.79 -1.30
CA LEU A 55 11.84 3.58 -1.71
C LEU A 55 11.14 4.92 -2.01
N GLU A 56 10.81 5.15 -3.28
CA GLU A 56 10.16 6.36 -3.78
C GLU A 56 8.63 6.21 -3.82
N ALA A 57 8.10 5.00 -4.02
CA ALA A 57 6.67 4.75 -4.11
C ALA A 57 6.24 3.44 -3.40
N LEU A 58 5.18 3.52 -2.60
CA LEU A 58 4.55 2.38 -1.94
C LEU A 58 3.09 2.24 -2.35
N TYR A 59 2.69 1.04 -2.77
CA TYR A 59 1.32 0.70 -3.16
C TYR A 59 0.72 -0.27 -2.14
N ILE A 60 -0.39 0.11 -1.51
CA ILE A 60 -1.10 -0.71 -0.53
C ILE A 60 -2.40 -1.21 -1.18
N ARG A 61 -2.47 -2.51 -1.47
CA ARG A 61 -3.55 -3.11 -2.27
C ARG A 61 -4.88 -3.29 -1.56
N VAL A 62 -4.86 -3.40 -0.24
CA VAL A 62 -6.03 -3.71 0.61
C VAL A 62 -6.12 -2.69 1.73
N TYR A 63 -6.23 -1.42 1.35
CA TYR A 63 -6.42 -0.35 2.32
C TYR A 63 -7.89 -0.28 2.77
N ARG A 64 -8.10 -0.46 4.06
CA ARG A 64 -9.40 -0.46 4.75
C ARG A 64 -9.56 0.72 5.70
N GLY A 65 -8.49 1.49 5.93
CA GLY A 65 -8.47 2.57 6.91
C GLY A 65 -8.42 2.06 8.35
N HIS A 66 -7.81 0.89 8.59
CA HIS A 66 -7.53 0.43 9.94
C HIS A 66 -6.41 1.28 10.57
N GLU A 67 -6.47 1.44 11.90
CA GLU A 67 -5.50 2.24 12.66
C GLU A 67 -4.05 1.86 12.35
N TRP A 68 -3.75 0.56 12.30
CA TRP A 68 -2.41 0.10 11.96
C TRP A 68 -1.92 0.52 10.56
N GLN A 69 -2.83 0.68 9.59
CA GLN A 69 -2.50 1.16 8.25
C GLN A 69 -2.19 2.66 8.28
N HIS A 70 -2.87 3.42 9.14
CA HIS A 70 -2.54 4.82 9.40
C HIS A 70 -1.17 4.95 10.04
N GLU A 71 -0.89 4.17 11.09
CA GLU A 71 0.39 4.24 11.79
C GLU A 71 1.56 3.79 10.92
N MET A 72 1.38 2.74 10.11
CA MET A 72 2.36 2.33 9.11
C MET A 72 2.64 3.45 8.10
N ALA A 73 1.60 4.08 7.56
CA ALA A 73 1.74 5.18 6.60
C ALA A 73 2.43 6.40 7.25
N LYS A 74 2.02 6.81 8.46
CA LYS A 74 2.68 7.90 9.19
C LYS A 74 4.15 7.59 9.47
N PHE A 75 4.46 6.38 9.92
CA PHE A 75 5.83 5.94 10.19
C PHE A 75 6.71 6.05 8.94
N LEU A 76 6.25 5.55 7.81
CA LEU A 76 6.99 5.59 6.55
C LEU A 76 7.19 7.00 6.03
N HIS A 77 6.15 7.82 6.17
CA HIS A 77 6.20 9.21 5.77
C HIS A 77 7.25 9.99 6.58
N GLY A 78 7.27 9.80 7.90
CA GLY A 78 8.27 10.43 8.77
C GLY A 78 9.70 9.94 8.49
N ARG A 79 9.85 8.64 8.24
CA ARG A 79 11.17 8.00 8.09
C ARG A 79 11.78 8.19 6.70
N SER A 80 10.98 8.15 5.64
CA SER A 80 11.50 8.26 4.29
C SER A 80 11.86 9.71 3.94
N ARG A 81 13.05 9.88 3.34
CA ARG A 81 13.49 11.18 2.80
C ARG A 81 13.24 11.31 1.30
N VAL A 82 12.95 10.19 0.63
CA VAL A 82 12.85 10.11 -0.83
C VAL A 82 11.48 9.63 -1.30
N LEU A 83 10.57 9.35 -0.36
CA LEU A 83 9.22 8.92 -0.70
C LEU A 83 8.47 10.06 -1.39
N LYS A 84 7.99 9.77 -2.59
CA LYS A 84 7.23 10.68 -3.45
C LYS A 84 5.75 10.34 -3.46
N ALA A 85 5.39 9.07 -3.26
CA ALA A 85 4.00 8.63 -3.30
C ALA A 85 3.70 7.45 -2.36
N MET A 86 2.54 7.51 -1.71
CA MET A 86 1.84 6.35 -1.17
C MET A 86 0.49 6.22 -1.85
N GLU A 87 0.22 5.04 -2.40
CA GLU A 87 -1.01 4.75 -3.12
C GLU A 87 -1.87 3.75 -2.34
N PHE A 88 -3.09 4.16 -2.00
CA PHE A 88 -4.03 3.37 -1.22
C PHE A 88 -5.13 2.86 -2.14
N HIS A 89 -5.09 1.56 -2.41
CA HIS A 89 -6.07 0.85 -3.21
C HIS A 89 -6.98 0.09 -2.25
N ARG A 90 -8.30 0.25 -2.38
CA ARG A 90 -9.26 -0.47 -1.52
C ARG A 90 -9.68 -1.77 -2.18
N MET A 91 -9.64 -2.85 -1.41
CA MET A 91 -10.29 -4.08 -1.80
C MET A 91 -11.81 -3.89 -1.74
N ARG A 92 -12.48 -4.00 -2.88
CA ARG A 92 -13.93 -4.16 -2.98
C ARG A 92 -14.45 -5.17 -1.92
N GLU A 93 -15.35 -4.75 -1.03
CA GLU A 93 -15.99 -5.63 -0.02
C GLU A 93 -17.09 -6.44 -0.68
N SER A 94 -17.00 -7.77 -0.74
CA SER A 94 -18.21 -8.54 -0.99
C SER A 94 -19.21 -8.20 0.11
N ASP A 95 -20.24 -7.46 -0.26
CA ASP A 95 -21.43 -7.19 0.52
C ASP A 95 -21.98 -8.54 0.92
N GLY A 96 -21.84 -8.87 2.20
CA GLY A 96 -22.05 -10.20 2.79
C GLY A 96 -23.51 -10.65 2.78
N GLY A 97 -24.19 -10.62 1.64
CA GLY A 97 -25.59 -11.01 1.53
C GLY A 97 -26.29 -10.77 0.19
N ALA A 98 -25.63 -10.34 -0.89
CA ALA A 98 -26.29 -10.20 -2.19
C ALA A 98 -25.78 -11.24 -3.19
N LYS A 99 -26.73 -11.94 -3.84
CA LYS A 99 -26.52 -12.93 -4.90
C LYS A 99 -25.98 -12.33 -6.22
N ASP A 100 -25.42 -11.13 -6.17
CA ASP A 100 -24.92 -10.42 -7.33
C ASP A 100 -23.47 -9.99 -7.07
N HIS A 101 -22.53 -10.83 -7.50
CA HIS A 101 -21.10 -10.69 -7.24
C HIS A 101 -20.43 -9.54 -8.01
N THR A 102 -21.20 -8.58 -8.53
CA THR A 102 -20.74 -7.72 -9.62
C THR A 102 -20.59 -6.25 -9.28
N ILE A 103 -21.20 -5.71 -8.21
CA ILE A 103 -21.13 -4.26 -7.95
C ILE A 103 -20.82 -3.95 -6.49
N THR A 104 -19.52 -3.97 -6.24
CA THR A 104 -18.94 -3.42 -5.03
C THR A 104 -18.79 -1.91 -5.17
N LYS A 105 -19.45 -1.15 -4.30
CA LYS A 105 -19.41 0.32 -4.34
C LYS A 105 -18.03 0.83 -3.90
N PRO A 106 -17.43 1.78 -4.63
CA PRO A 106 -16.19 2.42 -4.21
C PRO A 106 -16.43 3.26 -2.93
N PRO A 107 -15.38 3.60 -2.17
CA PRO A 107 -15.49 4.52 -1.03
C PRO A 107 -16.27 5.80 -1.34
N SER A 108 -16.97 6.38 -0.36
CA SER A 108 -17.47 7.74 -0.54
C SER A 108 -16.32 8.74 -0.50
N VAL A 109 -16.49 9.88 -1.18
CA VAL A 109 -15.54 11.01 -1.13
C VAL A 109 -15.33 11.47 0.32
N GLU A 110 -16.40 11.50 1.13
CA GLU A 110 -16.33 11.84 2.56
C GLU A 110 -15.44 10.88 3.35
N TRP A 111 -15.51 9.58 3.05
CA TRP A 111 -14.63 8.59 3.69
C TRP A 111 -13.18 8.87 3.34
N VAL A 112 -12.87 9.19 2.07
CA VAL A 112 -11.51 9.53 1.63
C VAL A 112 -11.00 10.79 2.33
N ARG A 113 -11.82 11.84 2.45
CA ARG A 113 -11.47 13.05 3.23
C ARG A 113 -11.08 12.71 4.65
N LYS A 114 -11.88 11.89 5.32
CA LYS A 114 -11.59 11.44 6.69
C LYS A 114 -10.27 10.67 6.77
N GLN A 115 -9.93 9.85 5.77
CA GLN A 115 -8.62 9.17 5.75
C GLN A 115 -7.46 10.15 5.57
N GLN A 116 -7.62 11.15 4.70
CA GLN A 116 -6.61 12.20 4.50
C GLN A 116 -6.37 13.01 5.78
N GLU A 117 -7.44 13.36 6.50
CA GLU A 117 -7.37 14.03 7.81
C GLU A 117 -6.62 13.17 8.85
N LEU A 118 -6.96 11.88 8.96
CA LEU A 118 -6.32 10.95 9.92
C LEU A 118 -4.83 10.73 9.64
N LEU A 119 -4.42 10.81 8.38
CA LEU A 119 -3.02 10.75 7.97
C LEU A 119 -2.28 12.08 8.17
N CYS A 120 -2.98 13.13 8.64
CA CYS A 120 -2.44 14.47 8.88
C CYS A 120 -1.75 15.08 7.65
N LEU A 121 -2.30 14.85 6.45
CA LEU A 121 -1.68 15.23 5.18
C LEU A 121 -1.62 16.74 4.93
N ASP A 122 -2.43 17.52 5.65
CA ASP A 122 -2.46 18.99 5.53
C ASP A 122 -1.31 19.69 6.27
N SER A 123 -0.50 18.92 7.00
CA SER A 123 0.73 19.43 7.60
C SER A 123 1.80 19.59 6.53
N ARG A 124 2.09 20.86 6.18
CA ARG A 124 3.20 21.31 5.31
C ARG A 124 4.60 20.75 5.66
N ALA A 125 4.72 20.01 6.77
CA ALA A 125 5.92 19.26 7.14
C ALA A 125 6.09 17.94 6.36
N SER A 126 5.09 17.55 5.57
CA SER A 126 5.20 16.43 4.63
C SER A 126 6.10 16.80 3.45
N LYS A 127 7.22 16.09 3.32
CA LYS A 127 8.30 16.29 2.34
C LYS A 127 7.89 15.99 0.88
N ASP A 128 6.88 16.69 0.35
CA ASP A 128 6.33 16.55 -1.01
C ASP A 128 5.72 15.17 -1.37
N ALA A 129 5.63 14.25 -0.39
CA ALA A 129 5.06 12.92 -0.60
C ALA A 129 3.54 13.01 -0.82
N ARG A 130 3.06 12.51 -1.96
CA ARG A 130 1.63 12.49 -2.30
C ARG A 130 0.97 11.23 -1.76
N PHE A 131 -0.23 11.38 -1.21
CA PHE A 131 -1.04 10.25 -0.73
C PHE A 131 -2.26 10.16 -1.62
N LEU A 132 -2.33 9.10 -2.42
CA LEU A 132 -3.30 8.95 -3.48
C LEU A 132 -4.27 7.83 -3.14
N PHE A 133 -5.57 8.12 -3.18
CA PHE A 133 -6.61 7.13 -2.93
C PHE A 133 -7.26 6.74 -4.26
N PHE A 134 -7.42 5.44 -4.49
CA PHE A 134 -8.00 4.91 -5.72
C PHE A 134 -9.39 4.31 -5.49
N ARG A 135 -10.27 4.52 -6.45
CA ARG A 135 -11.62 3.94 -6.54
C ARG A 135 -11.58 2.44 -6.85
N GLY A 136 -10.59 2.04 -7.65
CA GLY A 136 -10.37 0.67 -8.10
C GLY A 136 -9.42 -0.15 -7.22
N GLN A 137 -9.42 -1.47 -7.45
CA GLN A 137 -8.39 -2.37 -6.94
C GLN A 137 -7.15 -2.31 -7.83
N LEU A 138 -5.97 -2.49 -7.23
CA LEU A 138 -4.75 -2.71 -7.99
C LEU A 138 -4.84 -4.08 -8.72
N PRO A 139 -4.70 -4.13 -10.06
CA PRO A 139 -4.75 -5.37 -10.82
C PRO A 139 -3.79 -6.43 -10.27
N CYS A 140 -4.26 -7.67 -10.13
CA CYS A 140 -3.54 -8.76 -9.48
C CYS A 140 -2.61 -9.53 -10.40
N ASN A 141 -2.76 -9.37 -11.71
CA ASN A 141 -2.09 -10.20 -12.70
C ASN A 141 -1.12 -9.35 -13.55
N HIS A 142 0.16 -9.69 -13.43
CA HIS A 142 1.28 -9.13 -14.20
C HIS A 142 0.98 -9.08 -15.71
N TRP A 143 0.23 -10.05 -16.22
CA TRP A 143 -0.20 -10.09 -17.62
C TRP A 143 -1.02 -8.86 -18.04
N ASN A 144 -2.00 -8.45 -17.23
CA ASN A 144 -2.82 -7.27 -17.53
C ASN A 144 -2.02 -5.97 -17.47
N ILE A 145 -1.09 -5.87 -16.54
CA ILE A 145 -0.24 -4.67 -16.37
C ILE A 145 0.71 -4.52 -17.55
N CYS A 146 1.30 -5.61 -18.04
CA CYS A 146 2.33 -5.57 -19.08
C CYS A 146 1.79 -5.56 -20.53
N HIS A 147 0.57 -6.08 -20.77
CA HIS A 147 0.08 -6.29 -22.15
C HIS A 147 -1.06 -5.37 -22.58
N HIS A 148 -1.54 -4.51 -21.69
CA HIS A 148 -2.70 -3.67 -21.97
C HIS A 148 -2.38 -2.20 -21.69
N GLU A 149 -2.01 -1.45 -22.73
CA GLU A 149 -1.71 0.00 -22.64
C GLU A 149 -2.84 0.82 -22.03
N TRP A 150 -4.09 0.38 -22.18
CA TRP A 150 -5.24 1.07 -21.62
C TRP A 150 -5.23 1.11 -20.09
N TYR A 151 -4.61 0.13 -19.42
CA TYR A 151 -4.38 0.19 -17.98
C TYR A 151 -3.47 1.35 -17.64
N THR A 152 -2.32 1.48 -18.31
CA THR A 152 -1.38 2.59 -18.06
C THR A 152 -2.03 3.94 -18.33
N ARG A 153 -2.85 4.06 -19.39
CA ARG A 153 -3.50 5.33 -19.75
C ARG A 153 -4.61 5.76 -18.79
N LYS A 154 -5.39 4.81 -18.26
CA LYS A 154 -6.57 5.10 -17.41
C LYS A 154 -6.32 4.89 -15.92
N TYR A 155 -5.13 4.44 -15.53
CA TYR A 155 -4.82 4.11 -14.14
C TYR A 155 -5.12 5.27 -13.19
N TYR A 156 -4.69 6.48 -13.58
CA TYR A 156 -4.85 7.68 -12.76
C TYR A 156 -6.26 8.28 -12.83
N ASP A 157 -7.13 7.85 -13.76
CA ASP A 157 -8.54 8.26 -13.81
C ASP A 157 -9.33 7.76 -12.60
N GLU A 158 -8.83 6.71 -11.94
CA GLU A 158 -9.45 6.11 -10.76
C GLU A 158 -9.08 6.83 -9.45
N ILE A 159 -8.26 7.89 -9.49
CA ILE A 159 -7.91 8.68 -8.31
C ILE A 159 -9.12 9.48 -7.83
N TYR A 160 -9.27 9.57 -6.51
CA TYR A 160 -10.14 10.58 -5.92
C TYR A 160 -9.48 11.96 -5.98
N GLU A 161 -10.08 12.87 -6.74
CA GLU A 161 -9.80 14.31 -6.67
C GLU A 161 -10.59 14.89 -5.49
N VAL A 162 -9.91 15.18 -4.38
CA VAL A 162 -10.54 15.61 -3.12
C VAL A 162 -9.82 16.79 -2.50
#